data_AF-A0A2N0NR47-F1
#
_entry.id   AF-A0A2N0NR47-F1
#
_cell.length_a   1.000
_cell.length_b   1.000
_cell.length_c   1.000
_cell.angle_alpha   90.00
_cell.angle_beta   90.00
_cell.angle_gamma   90.00
#
_symmetry.space_group_name_H-M   'P 1'
#
loop_
_entity.id
_entity.type
_entity.pdbx_description
1 polymer ?
#
loop_
_entity_poly.entity_id
_entity_poly.type
_entity_poly.pdbx_seq_one_letter_code
_entity_poly.pdbx_strand_id
1 'polypeptide(L)'
;MSVYPGQDTLISYLKKQSNKSYRGFLKLHHDIIMNSLTSDLKWYNLDNAWASNYIREAEKIFVDQQVIETLKKRINIERLEYKKELQAYWQRVIKEYEKENLVPKKKSHSKDTIKVLTKDLSETSQVNCNKRNNNDTEYLLELKKKQNQNENYMTKQDEYPETFKVNQEEIN
;
A
#
# COMPACT_ATOMS: atom_id res chain seq x y z
N MET A 1 11.58 -20.04 3.78
CA MET A 1 10.93 -18.73 3.55
C MET A 1 10.60 -18.63 2.09
N SER A 2 9.34 -18.35 1.71
CA SER A 2 9.01 -18.07 0.31
C SER A 2 9.56 -16.69 -0.05
N VAL A 3 10.57 -16.68 -0.91
CA VAL A 3 11.10 -15.45 -1.52
C VAL A 3 10.14 -15.08 -2.64
N TYR A 4 9.49 -13.93 -2.51
CA TYR A 4 8.63 -13.39 -3.57
C TYR A 4 9.34 -12.21 -4.26
N PRO A 5 9.06 -11.98 -5.56
CA PRO A 5 9.62 -10.84 -6.27
C PRO A 5 9.37 -9.52 -5.53
N GLY A 6 10.42 -8.74 -5.34
CA GLY A 6 10.38 -7.45 -4.63
C GLY A 6 10.49 -7.50 -3.10
N GLN A 7 10.64 -8.68 -2.48
CA GLN A 7 10.80 -8.81 -1.03
C GLN A 7 12.01 -8.01 -0.50
N ASP A 8 13.18 -8.13 -1.14
CA ASP A 8 14.40 -7.43 -0.70
C ASP A 8 14.25 -5.91 -0.78
N THR A 9 13.58 -5.43 -1.83
CA THR A 9 13.26 -4.00 -2.01
C THR A 9 12.36 -3.51 -0.88
N LEU A 10 11.33 -4.28 -0.52
CA LEU A 10 10.44 -3.97 0.60
C LEU A 10 11.18 -3.96 1.94
N ILE A 11 12.01 -4.98 2.22
CA ILE A 11 12.82 -5.05 3.44
C ILE A 11 13.77 -3.85 3.51
N SER A 12 14.44 -3.51 2.40
CA SER A 12 15.35 -2.36 2.32
C SER A 12 14.60 -1.05 2.58
N TYR A 13 13.41 -0.86 1.98
CA TYR A 13 12.57 0.32 2.20
C TYR A 13 12.18 0.45 3.67
N LEU A 14 11.71 -0.64 4.30
CA LEU A 14 11.33 -0.66 5.71
C LEU A 14 12.51 -0.32 6.64
N LYS A 15 13.72 -0.77 6.33
CA LYS A 15 14.91 -0.48 7.15
C LYS A 15 15.43 0.95 6.98
N LYS A 16 15.38 1.50 5.76
CA LYS A 16 16.03 2.78 5.42
C LYS A 16 15.11 3.98 5.54
N GLN A 17 13.81 3.82 5.29
CA GLN A 17 12.91 4.96 5.18
C GLN A 17 12.44 5.42 6.57
N SER A 18 12.63 6.70 6.85
CA SER A 18 12.07 7.36 8.05
C SER A 18 10.54 7.33 8.00
N ASN A 19 9.99 7.68 6.83
CA ASN A 19 8.55 7.67 6.55
C ASN A 19 8.12 6.39 5.81
N LYS A 20 7.67 5.38 6.57
CA LYS A 20 7.26 4.05 6.07
C LYS A 20 5.84 4.03 5.49
N SER A 21 5.56 4.92 4.53
CA SER A 21 4.28 4.97 3.82
C SER A 21 4.15 3.81 2.83
N TYR A 22 3.00 3.15 2.81
CA TYR A 22 2.67 2.10 1.85
C TYR A 22 2.48 2.68 0.46
N ARG A 23 1.72 3.78 0.32
CA ARG A 23 1.55 4.46 -0.97
C ARG A 23 2.89 5.02 -1.47
N GLY A 24 3.74 5.50 -0.57
CA GLY A 24 5.11 5.93 -0.88
C GLY A 24 5.94 4.80 -1.48
N PHE A 25 5.92 3.63 -0.83
CA PHE A 25 6.59 2.42 -1.32
C PHE A 25 6.11 2.04 -2.73
N LEU A 26 4.78 1.99 -2.95
CA LEU A 26 4.21 1.62 -4.24
C LEU A 26 4.65 2.55 -5.38
N LYS A 27 4.73 3.85 -5.11
CA LYS A 27 5.15 4.83 -6.11
C LYS A 27 6.64 4.78 -6.40
N LEU A 28 7.46 4.58 -5.36
CA LEU A 28 8.91 4.59 -5.49
C LEU A 28 9.46 3.35 -6.20
N HIS A 29 8.82 2.20 -6.00
CA HIS A 29 9.27 0.90 -6.50
C HIS A 29 8.29 0.29 -7.52
N HIS A 30 7.73 1.16 -8.36
CA HIS A 30 6.73 0.79 -9.34
C HIS A 30 7.22 -0.25 -10.36
N ASP A 31 8.46 -0.12 -10.80
CA ASP A 31 9.16 -1.08 -11.68
C ASP A 31 9.24 -2.48 -11.05
N ILE A 32 9.64 -2.56 -9.78
CA ILE A 32 9.70 -3.82 -9.04
C ILE A 32 8.31 -4.44 -8.92
N ILE A 33 7.31 -3.61 -8.62
CA ILE A 33 5.92 -4.07 -8.51
C ILE A 33 5.43 -4.62 -9.84
N MET A 34 5.66 -3.89 -10.93
CA MET A 34 5.29 -4.29 -12.28
C MET A 34 5.93 -5.63 -12.68
N ASN A 35 7.22 -5.80 -12.42
CA ASN A 35 7.96 -7.03 -12.71
C ASN A 35 7.55 -8.21 -11.81
N SER A 36 6.87 -7.93 -10.70
CA SER A 36 6.39 -8.93 -9.74
C SER A 36 4.96 -9.40 -10.01
N LEU A 37 4.27 -8.80 -10.98
CA LEU A 37 2.92 -9.20 -11.33
C LEU A 37 2.88 -10.65 -11.83
N THR A 38 1.83 -11.35 -11.42
CA THR A 38 1.50 -12.70 -11.88
C THR A 38 0.10 -12.67 -12.51
N SER A 39 -0.41 -13.82 -12.95
CA SER A 39 -1.66 -13.90 -13.72
C SER A 39 -2.93 -13.44 -12.97
N ASP A 40 -2.92 -13.27 -11.65
CA ASP A 40 -4.07 -12.71 -10.91
C ASP A 40 -4.06 -11.18 -10.92
N LEU A 41 -4.60 -10.60 -11.99
CA LEU A 41 -4.58 -9.17 -12.28
C LEU A 41 -5.75 -8.39 -11.68
N LYS A 42 -6.31 -8.81 -10.55
CA LYS A 42 -7.34 -8.02 -9.85
C LYS A 42 -6.69 -6.98 -8.94
N TRP A 43 -7.02 -5.70 -9.15
CA TRP A 43 -6.41 -4.59 -8.41
C TRP A 43 -6.45 -4.77 -6.89
N TYR A 44 -7.57 -5.29 -6.36
CA TYR A 44 -7.74 -5.48 -4.92
C TYR A 44 -6.97 -6.70 -4.39
N ASN A 45 -6.77 -7.74 -5.21
CA ASN A 45 -5.92 -8.88 -4.85
C ASN A 45 -4.46 -8.45 -4.77
N LEU A 46 -4.00 -7.66 -5.74
CA LEU A 46 -2.65 -7.08 -5.73
C LEU A 46 -2.45 -6.18 -4.51
N ASP A 47 -3.38 -5.27 -4.24
CA ASP A 47 -3.29 -4.38 -3.08
C ASP A 47 -3.27 -5.16 -1.75
N ASN A 48 -4.14 -6.16 -1.61
CA ASN A 48 -4.17 -7.01 -0.43
C ASN A 48 -2.87 -7.80 -0.25
N ALA A 49 -2.34 -8.39 -1.33
CA ALA A 49 -1.10 -9.15 -1.29
C ALA A 49 0.08 -8.27 -0.89
N TRP A 50 0.24 -7.10 -1.51
CA TRP A 50 1.33 -6.17 -1.21
C TRP A 50 1.23 -5.57 0.19
N ALA A 51 0.04 -5.17 0.64
CA ALA A 51 -0.16 -4.69 2.01
C ALA A 51 0.12 -5.78 3.06
N SER A 52 -0.32 -7.02 2.81
CA SER A 52 -0.06 -8.15 3.71
C SER A 52 1.43 -8.49 3.78
N ASN A 53 2.10 -8.48 2.63
CA ASN A 53 3.55 -8.67 2.55
C ASN A 53 4.30 -7.56 3.31
N TYR A 54 3.87 -6.30 3.15
CA TYR A 54 4.44 -5.16 3.86
C TYR A 54 4.37 -5.33 5.38
N ILE A 55 3.20 -5.70 5.90
CA ILE A 55 3.00 -5.94 7.34
C ILE A 55 3.85 -7.12 7.82
N ARG A 56 3.83 -8.24 7.07
CA ARG A 56 4.58 -9.45 7.43
C ARG A 56 6.09 -9.20 7.49
N GLU A 57 6.65 -8.46 6.53
CA GLU A 57 8.08 -8.15 6.57
C GLU A 57 8.40 -7.14 7.68
N ALA A 58 7.49 -6.20 8.00
CA ALA A 58 7.66 -5.32 9.15
C ALA A 58 7.68 -6.10 10.48
N GLU A 59 6.79 -7.07 10.65
CA GLU A 59 6.75 -7.96 11.84
C GLU A 59 8.03 -8.77 12.03
N LYS A 60 8.75 -9.07 10.95
CA LYS A 60 10.06 -9.75 11.03
C LYS A 60 11.21 -8.80 11.35
N ILE A 61 11.08 -7.52 10.99
CA ILE A 61 12.15 -6.53 11.12
C ILE A 61 12.12 -5.84 12.48
N PHE A 62 10.93 -5.48 12.97
CA PHE A 62 10.76 -4.74 14.21
C PHE A 62 10.45 -5.70 15.36
N VAL A 63 11.09 -5.49 16.51
CA VAL A 63 10.82 -6.24 17.74
C VAL A 63 9.74 -5.55 18.58
N ASP A 64 9.67 -4.22 18.51
CA ASP A 64 8.71 -3.43 19.26
C ASP A 64 7.30 -3.55 18.67
N GLN A 65 6.40 -4.16 19.44
CA GLN A 65 5.01 -4.36 19.07
C GLN A 65 4.27 -3.03 18.86
N GLN A 66 4.59 -1.98 19.61
CA GLN A 66 3.94 -0.67 19.47
C GLN A 66 4.28 -0.03 18.12
N VAL A 67 5.52 -0.19 17.65
CA VAL A 67 5.95 0.26 16.33
C VAL A 67 5.19 -0.49 15.23
N ILE A 68 5.07 -1.81 15.37
CA ILE A 68 4.33 -2.66 14.41
C ILE A 68 2.85 -2.24 14.35
N GLU A 69 2.19 -2.09 15.49
CA GLU A 69 0.78 -1.71 15.55
C GLU A 69 0.52 -0.30 15.00
N THR A 70 1.43 0.63 15.27
CA THR A 70 1.38 1.99 14.70
C THR A 70 1.48 1.94 13.17
N LEU A 71 2.40 1.13 12.64
CA LEU A 71 2.57 0.95 11.19
C LEU A 71 1.34 0.30 10.54
N LYS A 72 0.77 -0.75 11.14
CA LYS A 72 -0.46 -1.41 10.66
C LYS A 72 -1.63 -0.43 10.59
N LYS A 73 -1.87 0.33 11.67
CA LYS A 73 -2.92 1.36 11.71
C LYS A 73 -2.74 2.37 10.60
N ARG A 74 -1.52 2.85 10.42
CA ARG A 74 -1.19 3.81 9.37
C ARG A 74 -1.44 3.26 7.97
N ILE A 75 -1.03 2.03 7.68
CA ILE A 75 -1.30 1.39 6.37
C ILE A 75 -2.81 1.28 6.15
N ASN A 76 -3.58 0.89 7.16
CA ASN A 76 -5.04 0.81 7.06
C ASN A 76 -5.66 2.17 6.75
N ILE A 77 -5.21 3.24 7.43
CA ILE A 77 -5.66 4.61 7.16
C ILE A 77 -5.29 5.01 5.73
N GLU A 78 -4.04 4.83 5.31
CA GLU A 78 -3.58 5.17 3.95
C GLU A 78 -4.42 4.43 2.88
N ARG A 79 -4.68 3.13 3.07
CA ARG A 79 -5.47 2.32 2.13
C ARG A 79 -6.93 2.76 2.04
N LEU A 80 -7.45 3.29 3.14
CA LEU A 80 -8.85 3.70 3.28
C LEU A 80 -9.08 5.11 2.73
N GLU A 81 -8.23 6.06 3.12
CA GLU A 81 -8.28 7.45 2.64
C GLU A 81 -7.99 7.55 1.15
N TYR A 82 -6.98 6.81 0.66
CA TYR A 82 -6.54 6.86 -0.72
C TYR A 82 -7.06 5.70 -1.57
N LYS A 83 -8.17 5.06 -1.17
CA LYS A 83 -8.76 3.88 -1.85
C LYS A 83 -8.90 4.07 -3.36
N LYS A 84 -9.45 5.22 -3.81
CA LYS A 84 -9.64 5.53 -5.23
C LYS A 84 -8.31 5.70 -5.98
N GLU A 85 -7.32 6.30 -5.33
CA GLU A 85 -6.00 6.50 -5.93
C GLU A 85 -5.22 5.19 -6.04
N LEU A 86 -5.28 4.35 -5.01
CA LEU A 86 -4.68 3.02 -5.02
C LEU A 86 -5.33 2.13 -6.08
N GLN A 87 -6.66 2.17 -6.19
CA GLN A 87 -7.36 1.49 -7.27
C GLN A 87 -6.85 1.96 -8.65
N ALA A 88 -6.78 3.28 -8.88
CA ALA A 88 -6.29 3.82 -10.14
C ALA A 88 -4.82 3.47 -10.41
N TYR A 89 -3.97 3.45 -9.37
CA TYR A 89 -2.58 3.00 -9.45
C TYR A 89 -2.50 1.55 -9.91
N TRP A 90 -3.19 0.64 -9.24
CA TRP A 90 -3.15 -0.78 -9.57
C TRP A 90 -3.72 -1.07 -10.96
N GLN A 91 -4.80 -0.40 -11.35
CA GLN A 91 -5.34 -0.50 -12.71
C GLN A 91 -4.34 -0.02 -13.77
N ARG A 92 -3.54 1.01 -13.47
CA ARG A 92 -2.46 1.46 -14.36
C ARG A 92 -1.36 0.41 -14.47
N VAL A 93 -0.88 -0.12 -13.35
CA VAL A 93 0.14 -1.18 -13.31
C VAL A 93 -0.31 -2.38 -14.15
N ILE A 94 -1.56 -2.83 -13.98
CA ILE A 94 -2.14 -3.95 -14.74
C ILE A 94 -2.13 -3.65 -16.24
N LYS A 95 -2.62 -2.47 -16.63
CA LYS A 95 -2.68 -2.06 -18.05
C LYS A 95 -1.29 -2.01 -18.69
N GLU A 96 -0.29 -1.54 -17.95
CA GLU A 96 1.10 -1.49 -18.40
C GLU A 96 1.66 -2.91 -18.54
N TYR A 97 1.44 -3.78 -17.54
CA TYR A 97 1.86 -5.19 -17.58
C TYR A 97 1.25 -5.93 -18.77
N GLU A 98 -0.05 -5.76 -19.01
CA GLU A 98 -0.75 -6.34 -20.16
C GLU A 98 -0.17 -5.83 -21.49
N LYS A 99 0.13 -4.54 -21.59
CA LYS A 99 0.73 -3.96 -22.80
C LYS A 99 2.12 -4.52 -23.08
N GLU A 100 2.94 -4.75 -22.06
CA GLU A 100 4.30 -5.25 -22.25
C GLU A 100 4.35 -6.76 -22.51
N ASN A 101 3.42 -7.53 -21.90
CA ASN A 101 3.46 -8.99 -21.93
C ASN A 101 2.44 -9.65 -22.86
N LEU A 102 1.36 -8.96 -23.26
CA LEU A 102 0.32 -9.49 -24.15
C LEU A 102 0.41 -8.97 -25.59
N VAL A 103 1.34 -8.06 -25.91
CA VAL A 103 1.63 -7.75 -27.32
C VAL A 103 2.20 -9.03 -27.95
N PRO A 104 1.55 -9.61 -28.98
CA PRO A 104 2.15 -10.70 -29.72
C PRO A 104 3.51 -10.19 -30.21
N LYS A 105 4.61 -10.90 -29.89
CA LYS A 105 5.87 -10.73 -30.59
C LYS A 105 5.53 -10.68 -32.07
N LYS A 106 5.52 -9.48 -32.68
CA LYS A 106 5.29 -9.33 -34.10
C LYS A 106 6.39 -10.17 -34.74
N LYS A 107 6.01 -11.33 -35.26
CA LYS A 107 6.88 -12.12 -36.14
C LYS A 107 7.22 -11.17 -37.27
N SER A 108 8.44 -10.65 -37.26
CA SER A 108 9.03 -10.02 -38.42
C SER A 108 9.26 -11.11 -39.46
N HIS A 109 8.24 -11.46 -40.23
CA HIS A 109 8.44 -12.17 -41.49
C HIS A 109 7.42 -11.75 -42.53
N SER A 110 8.02 -11.23 -43.60
CA SER A 110 7.56 -11.10 -44.98
C SER A 110 6.45 -10.10 -45.32
N LYS A 111 6.81 -9.30 -46.32
CA LYS A 111 5.93 -8.49 -47.17
C LYS A 111 4.93 -9.38 -47.92
N ASP A 112 3.87 -8.70 -48.34
CA ASP A 112 2.89 -9.02 -49.39
C ASP A 112 1.75 -9.98 -49.02
N THR A 113 0.54 -9.46 -48.82
CA THR A 113 -0.45 -9.26 -49.91
C THR A 113 -1.77 -8.71 -49.33
N ILE A 114 -2.36 -7.76 -50.06
CA ILE A 114 -3.62 -7.05 -49.81
C ILE A 114 -4.87 -7.94 -50.04
N LYS A 115 -6.03 -7.52 -49.45
CA LYS A 115 -7.46 -7.92 -49.63
C LYS A 115 -7.98 -8.96 -48.61
N VAL A 116 -9.16 -8.86 -47.97
CA VAL A 116 -10.38 -8.05 -48.16
C VAL A 116 -11.15 -7.87 -46.81
N LEU A 117 -11.94 -6.80 -46.77
CA LEU A 117 -12.98 -6.34 -45.84
C LEU A 117 -14.22 -7.26 -45.67
N THR A 118 -14.74 -7.39 -44.43
CA THR A 118 -16.18 -7.34 -44.00
C THR A 118 -16.22 -7.44 -42.47
N LYS A 119 -16.49 -6.37 -41.68
CA LYS A 119 -17.79 -5.81 -41.26
C LYS A 119 -18.72 -6.82 -40.55
N ASP A 120 -18.78 -6.76 -39.22
CA ASP A 120 -20.05 -6.54 -38.50
C ASP A 120 -19.89 -6.04 -37.05
N LEU A 121 -20.79 -5.14 -36.65
CA LEU A 121 -21.08 -4.64 -35.29
C LEU A 121 -21.82 -5.76 -34.51
N SER A 122 -21.87 -5.88 -33.17
CA SER A 122 -22.26 -4.96 -32.07
C SER A 122 -21.87 -5.62 -30.70
N GLU A 123 -21.40 -4.89 -29.68
CA GLU A 123 -22.16 -4.30 -28.54
C GLU A 123 -23.05 -5.32 -27.78
N THR A 124 -22.85 -5.67 -26.50
CA THR A 124 -22.88 -4.80 -25.31
C THR A 124 -22.39 -5.53 -24.04
N SER A 125 -21.91 -4.73 -23.11
CA SER A 125 -21.50 -5.05 -21.73
C SER A 125 -22.69 -5.25 -20.81
N GLN A 126 -22.67 -6.28 -19.95
CA GLN A 126 -23.31 -6.27 -18.63
C GLN A 126 -22.53 -7.12 -17.61
N VAL A 127 -21.60 -6.52 -16.87
CA VAL A 127 -21.13 -7.09 -15.59
C VAL A 127 -21.94 -6.43 -14.48
N ASN A 128 -22.88 -7.20 -13.95
CA ASN A 128 -23.69 -6.86 -12.80
C ASN A 128 -22.81 -6.89 -11.54
N CYS A 129 -22.54 -5.73 -10.94
CA CYS A 129 -21.93 -5.63 -9.62
C CYS A 129 -22.82 -4.84 -8.67
N ASN A 130 -23.72 -5.54 -7.99
CA ASN A 130 -24.44 -5.02 -6.83
C ASN A 130 -24.32 -6.00 -5.66
N LYS A 131 -23.51 -5.64 -4.66
CA LYS A 131 -23.94 -5.52 -3.25
C LYS A 131 -22.80 -4.90 -2.43
N ARG A 132 -23.03 -3.68 -1.97
CA ARG A 132 -22.23 -2.98 -0.97
C ARG A 132 -22.40 -3.71 0.37
N ASN A 133 -21.29 -4.12 0.98
CA ASN A 133 -21.27 -4.46 2.40
C ASN A 133 -20.94 -3.17 3.17
N ASN A 134 -21.87 -2.73 4.02
CA ASN A 134 -21.79 -1.49 4.81
C ASN A 134 -20.82 -1.56 6.01
N ASN A 135 -19.93 -2.56 6.06
CA ASN A 135 -19.07 -2.81 7.22
C ASN A 135 -17.88 -1.84 7.30
N ASP A 136 -17.48 -1.26 6.15
CA ASP A 136 -16.37 -0.32 6.08
C ASP A 136 -16.65 0.97 6.89
N THR A 137 -17.92 1.39 6.99
CA THR A 137 -18.33 2.64 7.64
C THR A 137 -18.28 2.55 9.17
N GLU A 138 -18.60 1.39 9.75
CA GLU A 138 -18.63 1.20 11.20
C GLU A 138 -17.22 1.04 11.78
N TYR A 139 -16.34 0.34 11.06
CA TYR A 139 -14.91 0.27 11.39
C TYR A 139 -14.22 1.64 11.29
N LEU A 140 -14.60 2.45 10.30
CA LEU A 140 -14.14 3.84 10.14
C LEU A 140 -14.45 4.72 11.35
N LEU A 141 -15.68 4.62 11.87
CA LEU A 141 -16.12 5.40 13.01
C LEU A 141 -15.37 4.99 14.29
N GLU A 142 -15.13 3.68 14.45
CA GLU A 142 -14.39 3.11 15.57
C GLU A 142 -12.92 3.56 15.60
N LEU A 143 -12.26 3.61 14.43
CA LEU A 143 -10.88 4.09 14.32
C LEU A 143 -10.76 5.60 14.62
N LYS A 144 -11.68 6.42 14.10
CA LYS A 144 -11.70 7.87 14.37
C LYS A 144 -11.95 8.19 15.85
N LYS A 145 -12.85 7.45 16.51
CA LYS A 145 -13.10 7.58 17.96
C LYS A 145 -11.85 7.31 18.78
N LYS A 146 -11.07 6.28 18.43
CA LYS A 146 -9.81 5.97 19.09
C LYS A 146 -8.78 7.06 18.87
N GLN A 147 -8.66 7.62 17.66
CA GLN A 147 -7.69 8.68 17.38
C GLN A 147 -7.91 9.95 18.24
N ASN A 148 -9.16 10.38 18.42
CA ASN A 148 -9.51 11.52 19.26
C ASN A 148 -9.19 11.31 20.76
N GLN A 149 -9.18 10.06 21.22
CA GLN A 149 -8.77 9.75 22.60
C GLN A 149 -7.25 9.84 22.75
N ASN A 150 -6.50 9.43 21.73
CA ASN A 150 -5.02 9.39 21.75
C ASN A 150 -4.41 10.80 21.71
N GLU A 151 -5.02 11.73 20.96
CA GLU A 151 -4.56 13.12 20.88
C GLU A 151 -4.60 13.85 22.23
N ASN A 152 -5.50 13.44 23.14
CA ASN A 152 -5.62 14.02 24.49
C ASN A 152 -4.51 13.57 25.46
N TYR A 153 -3.76 12.50 25.15
CA TYR A 153 -2.65 12.01 25.98
C TYR A 153 -1.28 12.58 25.57
N MET A 154 -1.16 13.12 24.35
CA MET A 154 0.10 13.72 23.87
C MET A 154 0.21 15.21 24.21
N THR A 155 -0.89 15.93 24.46
CA THR A 155 -0.85 17.38 24.78
C THR A 155 -0.56 17.71 26.24
N LYS A 156 -0.33 16.72 27.13
CA LYS A 156 -0.16 16.94 28.57
C LYS A 156 1.25 16.66 29.13
N GLN A 157 2.27 16.49 28.27
CA GLN A 157 3.63 16.19 28.74
C GLN A 157 4.63 17.35 28.67
N ASP A 158 4.22 18.56 28.27
CA ASP A 158 5.13 19.71 28.15
C ASP A 158 5.06 20.72 29.31
N GLU A 159 4.42 20.39 30.44
CA GLU A 159 4.37 21.26 31.61
C GLU A 159 5.14 20.64 32.79
N TYR A 160 6.47 20.69 32.71
CA TYR A 160 7.34 20.52 33.87
C TYR A 160 7.62 21.90 34.49
N PRO A 161 7.27 22.13 35.78
CA PRO A 161 7.74 23.30 36.50
C PRO A 161 9.18 23.08 36.96
N GLU A 162 10.11 23.87 36.45
CA GLU A 162 11.43 24.05 37.08
C GLU A 162 11.23 24.72 38.44
N THR A 163 11.56 24.01 39.52
CA THR A 163 12.28 24.54 40.70
C THR A 163 12.44 23.42 41.70
N PHE A 164 13.68 23.12 42.10
CA PHE A 164 14.04 22.98 43.52
C PHE A 164 15.56 23.08 43.64
N LYS A 165 16.01 24.21 44.20
CA LYS A 165 17.36 24.41 44.71
C LYS A 165 17.56 23.49 45.92
N VAL A 166 18.71 22.82 46.00
CA VAL A 166 19.21 22.25 47.24
C VAL A 166 20.52 22.95 47.59
N ASN A 167 20.43 23.82 48.58
CA ASN A 167 21.56 24.30 49.36
C ASN A 167 21.96 23.19 50.33
N GLN A 168 23.24 22.89 50.47
CA GLN A 168 23.79 22.27 51.67
C GLN A 168 25.09 23.01 52.04
N GLU A 169 24.97 23.79 53.11
CA GLU A 169 26.08 24.30 53.91
C GLU A 169 26.65 23.17 54.79
N GLU A 170 27.98 23.19 54.90
CA GLU A 170 28.86 22.80 56.02
C GLU A 170 28.40 21.78 57.06
N ILE A 171 29.20 20.69 57.24
CA ILE A 171 29.67 20.23 58.56
C ILE A 171 31.09 19.61 58.42
N ASN A 172 32.01 20.14 59.23
CA ASN A 172 33.38 19.73 59.63
C ASN A 172 34.58 20.13 58.77
#